data_AF-A0A354TDM8-F1
#
_entry.id   AF-A0A354TDM8-F1
#
_cell.length_a   1.000
_cell.length_b   1.000
_cell.length_c   1.000
_cell.angle_alpha   90.00
_cell.angle_beta   90.00
_cell.angle_gamma   90.00
#
_symmetry.space_group_name_H-M   'P 1'
#
loop_
_entity.id
_entity.type
_entity.pdbx_description
1 polymer ?
#
loop_
_entity_poly.entity_id
_entity_poly.type
_entity_poly.pdbx_seq_one_letter_code
_entity_poly.pdbx_strand_id
1 'polypeptide(L)' 'MKDTAPEINEMIFQRTMALTPGERFLMGMSMLTTVREMIWASLPKDISEPQRRRMFYERLYGEELPDAVANWTAQA' A
#
# COMPACT_ATOMS: atom_id res chain seq x y z
N MET A 1 -6.56 -12.24 -14.20
CA MET A 1 -5.08 -12.31 -14.31
C MET A 1 -4.73 -13.00 -15.62
N LYS A 2 -3.71 -12.53 -16.37
CA LYS A 2 -3.37 -13.10 -17.69
C LYS A 2 -2.63 -14.44 -17.59
N ASP A 3 -1.91 -14.66 -16.49
CA ASP A 3 -1.12 -15.88 -16.23
C ASP A 3 -1.89 -16.96 -15.45
N THR A 4 -3.20 -16.78 -15.27
CA THR A 4 -4.08 -17.69 -14.55
C THR A 4 -5.10 -18.25 -15.52
N ALA A 5 -5.32 -19.57 -15.51
CA ALA A 5 -6.31 -20.20 -16.38
C ALA A 5 -7.72 -19.59 -16.18
N PRO A 6 -8.54 -19.45 -17.25
CA PRO A 6 -9.85 -18.77 -17.17
C PRO A 6 -10.78 -19.32 -16.08
N GLU A 7 -10.84 -20.64 -15.94
CA GLU A 7 -11.66 -21.32 -14.93
C GLU A 7 -11.22 -21.01 -13.49
N ILE A 8 -9.93 -20.78 -13.28
CA ILE A 8 -9.38 -20.39 -11.98
C ILE A 8 -9.70 -18.92 -11.70
N ASN A 9 -9.61 -18.03 -12.71
CA ASN A 9 -10.04 -16.64 -12.56
C ASN A 9 -11.52 -16.54 -12.17
N GLU A 10 -12.38 -17.33 -12.82
CA GLU A 10 -13.82 -17.37 -12.53
C GLU A 10 -14.07 -17.87 -11.11
N MET A 11 -13.42 -18.96 -10.69
CA MET A 11 -13.52 -19.45 -9.32
C MET A 11 -13.09 -18.39 -8.29
N ILE A 12 -11.97 -17.71 -8.52
CA ILE A 12 -11.47 -16.65 -7.63
C ILE A 12 -12.47 -15.50 -7.56
N PHE A 13 -13.02 -15.09 -8.69
CA PHE A 13 -14.03 -14.03 -8.76
C PHE A 13 -15.27 -14.39 -7.94
N GLN A 14 -15.85 -15.58 -8.16
CA GLN A 14 -17.04 -16.03 -7.44
C GLN A 14 -16.82 -16.11 -5.92
N ARG A 15 -15.68 -16.67 -5.49
CA ARG A 15 -15.31 -16.72 -4.06
C ARG A 15 -15.14 -15.33 -3.46
N THR A 16 -14.52 -14.42 -4.20
CA THR A 16 -14.34 -13.03 -3.77
C THR A 16 -15.69 -12.31 -3.64
N MET A 17 -16.61 -12.52 -4.58
CA MET A 17 -17.94 -11.89 -4.57
C MET A 17 -18.87 -12.45 -3.49
N ALA A 18 -18.65 -13.68 -3.03
CA ALA A 18 -19.37 -14.26 -1.89
C ALA A 18 -19.02 -13.61 -0.54
N LEU A 19 -17.87 -12.91 -0.44
CA LEU A 19 -17.47 -12.16 0.76
C LEU A 19 -18.31 -10.89 0.91
N THR A 20 -18.46 -10.43 2.15
CA THR A 20 -19.04 -9.11 2.44
C THR A 20 -18.17 -7.98 1.87
N PRO A 21 -18.74 -6.78 1.63
CA PRO A 21 -17.96 -5.62 1.20
C PRO A 21 -16.77 -5.31 2.12
N GLY A 22 -16.93 -5.45 3.44
CA GLY A 22 -15.87 -5.22 4.42
C GLY A 22 -14.72 -6.23 4.30
N GLU A 23 -15.04 -7.52 4.15
CA GLU A 23 -14.02 -8.56 3.94
C GLU A 23 -13.25 -8.36 2.64
N ARG A 24 -13.94 -7.98 1.55
CA ARG A 24 -13.26 -7.65 0.28
C ARG A 24 -12.32 -6.46 0.43
N PHE A 25 -12.75 -5.43 1.16
CA PHE A 25 -11.91 -4.26 1.44
C PHE A 25 -10.67 -4.67 2.24
N LEU A 26 -10.84 -5.41 3.34
CA LEU A 26 -9.72 -5.88 4.16
C LEU A 26 -8.77 -6.80 3.38
N MET A 27 -9.30 -7.66 2.50
CA MET A 27 -8.50 -8.51 1.62
C MET A 27 -7.60 -7.67 0.71
N GLY A 28 -8.14 -6.63 0.08
CA GLY A 28 -7.35 -5.70 -0.74
C GLY A 28 -6.32 -4.89 0.07
N MET A 29 -6.66 -4.53 1.31
CA MET A 29 -5.78 -3.76 2.20
C MET A 29 -4.65 -4.60 2.82
N SER A 30 -4.83 -5.92 2.94
CA SER A 30 -3.90 -6.81 3.66
C SER A 30 -2.45 -6.70 3.13
N MET A 31 -2.25 -6.83 1.82
CA MET A 31 -0.93 -6.71 1.21
C MET A 31 -0.35 -5.30 1.35
N LEU A 32 -1.19 -4.27 1.24
CA LEU A 32 -0.76 -2.89 1.41
C LEU A 32 -0.24 -2.65 2.83
N THR A 33 -0.91 -3.16 3.85
CA THR A 33 -0.48 -3.02 5.25
C THR A 33 0.91 -3.61 5.46
N THR A 34 1.13 -4.85 5.00
CA THR A 34 2.44 -5.51 5.10
C THR A 34 3.54 -4.73 4.38
N VAL A 35 3.29 -4.27 3.15
CA VAL A 35 4.27 -3.49 2.38
C VAL A 35 4.60 -2.17 3.07
N ARG A 36 3.61 -1.47 3.62
CA ARG A 36 3.83 -0.22 4.37
C ARG A 36 4.73 -0.44 5.58
N GLU A 37 4.50 -1.50 6.36
CA GLU A 37 5.33 -1.83 7.52
C GLU A 37 6.77 -2.15 7.12
N MET A 38 6.95 -2.97 6.08
CA MET A 38 8.27 -3.33 5.56
C MET A 38 9.04 -2.10 5.07
N ILE A 39 8.41 -1.24 4.27
CA ILE A 39 9.05 -0.02 3.78
C ILE A 39 9.45 0.86 4.96
N TRP A 40 8.54 1.15 5.88
CA TRP A 40 8.83 2.02 7.03
C TRP A 40 9.97 1.49 7.90
N ALA A 41 10.00 0.17 8.15
CA ALA A 41 11.06 -0.48 8.91
C ALA A 41 12.43 -0.40 8.21
N SER A 42 12.46 -0.36 6.88
CA SER A 42 13.69 -0.28 6.09
C SER A 42 14.32 1.12 6.03
N LEU A 43 13.58 2.17 6.41
CA LEU A 43 14.07 3.55 6.31
C LEU A 43 15.03 3.90 7.46
N PRO A 44 16.06 4.75 7.21
CA PRO A 44 16.97 5.25 8.24
C PRO A 44 16.21 5.87 9.43
N LYS A 45 16.69 5.62 10.66
CA LYS A 45 16.06 6.10 11.90
C LYS A 45 16.71 7.37 12.46
N ASP A 46 17.86 7.75 11.92
CA ASP A 46 18.70 8.88 12.30
C ASP A 46 18.33 10.19 11.58
N ILE A 47 17.40 10.13 10.63
CA ILE A 47 16.85 11.31 9.94
C ILE A 47 15.59 11.84 10.64
N SER A 48 15.26 13.09 10.36
CA SER A 48 14.03 13.69 10.90
C SER A 48 12.79 12.95 10.37
N GLU A 49 11.75 12.88 11.19
CA GLU A 49 10.51 12.21 10.80
C GLU A 49 9.86 12.77 9.52
N PRO A 50 9.85 14.10 9.26
CA PRO A 50 9.39 14.65 7.99
C PRO A 50 10.17 14.14 6.77
N GLN A 51 11.50 14.04 6.87
CA GLN A 51 12.32 13.48 5.81
C GLN A 51 12.03 12.00 5.61
N ARG A 52 11.88 11.25 6.72
CA ARG A 52 11.53 9.83 6.69
C ARG A 52 10.16 9.59 6.04
N ARG A 53 9.18 10.46 6.30
CA ARG A 53 7.85 10.43 5.67
C ARG A 53 7.89 10.74 4.16
N ARG A 54 8.76 11.64 3.70
CA ARG A 54 9.01 11.86 2.26
C ARG A 54 9.58 10.61 1.59
N MET A 55 10.64 10.04 2.16
CA MET A 55 11.25 8.81 1.64
C MET A 55 10.26 7.63 1.62
N PHE A 56 9.39 7.56 2.62
CA PHE A 56 8.33 6.57 2.67
C PHE A 56 7.36 6.71 1.50
N TYR A 57 6.90 7.93 1.21
CA TYR A 57 6.03 8.21 0.07
C TYR A 57 6.70 7.81 -1.24
N GLU A 58 7.92 8.29 -1.45
CA GLU A 58 8.71 7.99 -2.66
C GLU A 58 8.87 6.51 -2.90
N ARG A 59 9.14 5.73 -1.84
CA ARG A 59 9.33 4.29 -1.96
C ARG A 59 8.02 3.52 -2.14
N LEU A 60 6.91 4.01 -1.60
CA LEU A 60 5.60 3.36 -1.72
C LEU A 60 4.95 3.62 -3.09
N TYR A 61 5.08 4.83 -3.62
CA TYR A 61 4.41 5.26 -4.86
C TYR A 61 5.34 5.33 -6.07
N GLY A 62 6.66 5.36 -5.88
CA GLY A 62 7.63 5.44 -6.96
C GLY A 62 7.79 6.83 -7.58
N GLU A 63 7.31 7.87 -6.91
CA GLU A 63 7.38 9.27 -7.34
C GLU A 63 7.67 10.21 -6.16
N GLU A 64 8.21 11.38 -6.43
CA GLU A 64 8.48 12.39 -5.40
C GLU A 64 7.21 12.91 -4.74
N LEU A 65 7.28 13.20 -3.43
CA LEU A 65 6.14 13.78 -2.72
C LEU A 65 5.80 15.16 -3.32
N PRO A 66 4.56 15.40 -3.78
CA PRO A 66 4.20 16.67 -4.39
C PRO A 66 4.35 17.85 -3.41
N ASP A 67 4.90 18.96 -3.89
CA ASP A 67 5.12 20.17 -3.08
C ASP A 67 3.84 20.68 -2.41
N ALA A 68 2.70 20.55 -3.10
CA ALA A 68 1.38 20.96 -2.61
C ALA A 68 0.98 20.30 -1.28
N VAL A 69 1.54 19.13 -0.97
CA VAL A 69 1.27 18.36 0.26
C VAL A 69 2.52 18.14 1.11
N ALA A 70 3.66 18.74 0.74
CA ALA A 70 4.94 18.52 1.41
C ALA A 70 4.92 18.93 2.89
N ASN A 71 4.10 19.91 3.25
CA ASN A 71 3.90 20.37 4.63
C ASN A 71 3.15 19.36 5.52
N TRP A 72 2.44 18.37 4.95
CA TRP A 72 1.73 17.34 5.73
C TRP A 72 2.70 16.44 6.48
N THR A 73 3.91 16.28 5.94
CA THR A 73 4.99 15.52 6.61
C THR A 73 5.51 16.19 7.87
N ALA A 74 5.07 17.41 8.23
CA ALA A 74 5.51 18.11 9.44
C ALA A 74 4.49 18.10 10.59
N GLN A 75 3.27 17.58 10.37
CA GLN A 75 2.12 17.80 11.27
C GLN A 75 1.68 16.59 12.11
N ALA A 76 2.45 15.50 12.12
CA ALA A 76 2.16 14.31 12.91
C ALA A 76 3.28 14.04 13.91
#